data_AF-H1LKK2-F1
#
_entry.id   AF-H1LKK2-F1
#
_cell.length_a   1.000
_cell.length_b   1.000
_cell.length_c   1.000
_cell.angle_alpha   90.00
_cell.angle_beta   90.00
_cell.angle_gamma   90.00
#
_symmetry.space_group_name_H-M   'P 1'
#
loop_
_entity.id
_entity.type
_entity.pdbx_description
1 polymer ?
#
loop_
_entity_poly.entity_id
_entity_poly.type
_entity_poly.pdbx_seq_one_letter_code
_entity_poly.pdbx_strand_id
1 'polypeptide(L)' 'MILDEATANIDTETEQVIQTGLAKLQQGRTTIAIAHRLSTIQNADLILVLDAGKIVELELTMS' A
#
# COMPACT_ATOMS: atom_id res chain seq x y z
N MET A 1 9.30 6.82 1.01
CA MET A 1 9.54 5.37 1.24
C MET A 1 9.04 4.62 0.03
N ILE A 2 9.77 3.61 -0.46
CA ILE A 2 9.26 2.71 -1.51
C ILE A 2 9.05 1.36 -0.85
N LEU A 3 7.84 0.83 -0.94
CA LEU A 3 7.46 -0.46 -0.39
C LEU A 3 7.06 -1.40 -1.53
N ASP A 4 7.61 -2.61 -1.51
CA ASP A 4 7.14 -3.70 -2.36
C ASP A 4 6.51 -4.75 -1.45
N GLU A 5 5.22 -5.03 -1.66
CA GLU A 5 4.45 -5.91 -0.79
C GLU A 5 4.79 -7.38 -1.08
N ALA A 6 5.92 -7.83 -0.53
CA ALA A 6 6.35 -9.23 -0.62
C ALA A 6 5.76 -10.04 0.56
N THR A 7 4.57 -10.61 0.41
CA THR A 7 4.02 -11.52 1.45
C THR A 7 3.15 -12.63 0.90
N ALA A 8 3.78 -13.75 0.56
CA ALA A 8 3.12 -15.06 0.61
C ALA A 8 3.38 -15.70 1.99
N ASN A 9 2.32 -16.12 2.68
CA ASN A 9 2.31 -16.92 3.92
C ASN A 9 2.59 -16.22 5.27
N ILE A 10 2.09 -15.01 5.49
CA ILE A 10 2.02 -14.43 6.84
C ILE A 10 0.60 -14.64 7.42
N ASP A 11 0.50 -15.03 8.69
CA ASP A 11 -0.76 -15.16 9.43
C ASP A 11 -1.37 -13.79 9.79
N THR A 12 -2.67 -13.76 10.07
CA THR A 12 -3.43 -12.52 10.28
C THR A 12 -2.92 -11.66 11.44
N GLU A 13 -2.41 -12.25 12.52
CA GLU A 13 -1.92 -11.50 13.68
C GLU A 13 -0.60 -10.80 13.34
N THR A 14 0.34 -11.54 12.76
CA THR A 14 1.61 -10.99 12.30
C THR A 14 1.41 -9.88 11.26
N GLU A 15 0.40 -10.02 10.39
CA GLU A 15 0.05 -8.98 9.42
C GLU A 15 -0.42 -7.69 10.08
N GLN A 16 -1.28 -7.75 11.09
CA GLN A 16 -1.75 -6.56 11.81
C GLN A 16 -0.60 -5.80 12.48
N VAL A 17 0.37 -6.53 13.05
CA VAL A 17 1.56 -5.93 13.66
C VAL A 17 2.42 -5.22 12.61
N ILE A 18 2.66 -5.86 11.46
CA ILE A 18 3.42 -5.27 10.35
C ILE A 18 2.72 -4.02 9.82
N GLN A 19 1.41 -4.08 9.59
CA GLN A 19 0.61 -2.95 9.11
C GLN A 19 0.65 -1.77 10.08
N THR A 20 0.53 -2.02 11.38
CA THR A 20 0.64 -0.96 12.42
C THR A 20 2.03 -0.33 12.44
N GLY A 21 3.09 -1.14 12.29
CA GLY A 21 4.46 -0.64 12.20
C GLY A 21 4.69 0.22 10.96
N LEU A 22 4.21 -0.24 9.81
CA LEU A 22 4.26 0.49 8.55
C LEU A 22 3.52 1.82 8.63
N ALA A 23 2.29 1.83 9.16
CA ALA A 23 1.51 3.06 9.33
C ALA A 23 2.27 4.11 10.14
N LYS A 24 2.93 3.73 11.24
CA LYS A 24 3.78 4.63 12.03
C LYS A 24 4.99 5.15 11.24
N LEU A 25 5.63 4.30 10.45
CA LEU A 25 6.78 4.68 9.64
C LEU A 25 6.44 5.62 8.48
N GLN A 26 5.21 5.56 7.99
CA GLN A 26 4.70 6.39 6.88
C GLN A 26 4.32 7.81 7.32
N GLN A 27 4.05 8.02 8.61
CA GLN A 27 3.64 9.34 9.12
C GLN A 27 4.66 10.44 8.76
N GLY A 28 4.16 11.51 8.14
CA GLY A 28 4.95 12.66 7.72
C GLY A 28 5.91 12.38 6.55
N ARG A 29 5.71 11.29 5.81
CA ARG A 29 6.56 10.90 4.67
C ARG A 29 5.73 10.53 3.47
N THR A 30 6.16 10.94 2.28
CA THR A 30 5.60 10.41 1.03
C THR A 30 5.97 8.94 0.89
N THR A 31 4.96 8.08 0.71
CA THR A 31 5.13 6.64 0.54
C THR A 31 4.55 6.23 -0.80
N ILE A 32 5.32 5.41 -1.54
CA ILE A 32 4.88 4.75 -2.75
C ILE A 32 4.93 3.26 -2.46
N ALA A 33 3.80 2.57 -2.63
CA ALA A 33 3.69 1.14 -2.39
C ALA A 33 3.16 0.44 -3.63
N ILE A 34 3.72 -0.73 -3.95
CA ILE A 34 3.14 -1.67 -4.90
C ILE A 34 2.23 -2.58 -4.10
N ALA A 35 0.91 -2.42 -4.27
CA ALA A 35 -0.09 -3.13 -3.48
C ALA A 35 -0.57 -4.39 -4.20
N HIS A 36 -0.56 -5.52 -3.50
CA HIS A 36 -1.21 -6.77 -3.89
C HIS A 36 -2.39 -7.12 -2.96
N ARG A 37 -2.55 -6.42 -1.83
CA ARG A 37 -3.64 -6.62 -0.87
C ARG A 37 -4.63 -5.46 -0.87
N LEU A 38 -5.91 -5.77 -0.68
CA LEU A 38 -6.98 -4.78 -0.58
C LEU A 38 -6.80 -3.84 0.62
N SER A 39 -6.27 -4.33 1.74
CA SER A 39 -5.98 -3.51 2.93
C SER A 39 -4.98 -2.38 2.64
N THR A 40 -3.96 -2.66 1.83
CA THR A 40 -2.96 -1.66 1.41
C THR A 40 -3.59 -0.63 0.45
N ILE A 41 -4.46 -1.09 -0.45
CA ILE A 41 -5.22 -0.22 -1.37
C ILE A 41 -6.17 0.72 -0.58
N GLN A 42 -6.91 0.18 0.40
CA GLN A 42 -7.90 0.93 1.19
C GLN A 42 -7.29 2.08 2.02
N ASN A 43 -6.02 1.95 2.41
CA ASN A 43 -5.33 2.94 3.22
C ASN A 43 -4.48 3.93 2.41
N ALA A 44 -4.45 3.81 1.09
CA ALA A 44 -3.74 4.77 0.24
C ALA A 44 -4.48 6.11 0.19
N ASP A 45 -3.78 7.20 -0.11
CA ASP A 45 -4.38 8.51 -0.45
C ASP A 45 -4.67 8.64 -1.97
N LEU A 46 -3.92 7.89 -2.77
CA LEU A 46 -3.99 7.89 -4.23
C LEU A 46 -3.63 6.50 -4.74
N ILE A 47 -4.48 5.97 -5.62
CA ILE A 47 -4.27 4.69 -6.30
C ILE A 47 -3.99 4.97 -7.77
N LEU A 48 -2.92 4.36 -8.28
CA LEU A 48 -2.53 4.43 -9.69
C LEU A 48 -2.54 3.02 -10.27
N VAL A 49 -3.30 2.81 -11.35
CA VAL A 49 -3.28 1.54 -12.09
C VAL A 49 -2.31 1.69 -13.26
N LEU A 50 -1.33 0.79 -13.31
CA LEU A 50 -0.34 0.72 -14.37
C LEU A 50 -0.65 -0.46 -15.29
N ASP A 51 -0.75 -0.20 -16.60
CA ASP A 51 -0.83 -1.21 -17.64
C ASP A 51 0.16 -0.90 -18.78
N ALA A 52 0.90 -1.92 -19.21
CA ALA A 52 1.96 -1.81 -20.23
C ALA A 52 2.91 -0.59 -20.05
N GLY A 53 3.26 -0.25 -18.82
CA GLY A 53 4.14 0.87 -18.49
C GLY A 53 3.49 2.26 -18.57
N LYS A 54 2.16 2.34 -18.63
CA LYS A 54 1.39 3.58 -18.64
C LYS A 54 0.39 3.60 -17.49
N ILE A 55 0.12 4.79 -16.94
CA ILE A 55 -0.97 4.98 -15.98
C ILE A 55 -2.27 4.97 -16.79
N VAL A 56 -3.12 3.98 -16.54
CA VAL A 56 -4.42 3.84 -17.21
C VAL A 56 -5.57 4.33 -16.34
N GLU A 57 -5.38 4.40 -15.02
CA GLU A 57 -6.38 4.88 -14.07
C GLU A 57 -5.72 5.59 -12.88
N LEU A 58 -6.44 6.57 -12.34
CA LEU A 58 -6.05 7.36 -11.18
C LEU A 58 -7.28 7.57 -10.29
N GLU A 59 -7.20 7.15 -9.05
CA GLU A 59 -8.28 7.26 -8.06
C GLU A 59 -7.78 7.95 -6.80
N LEU A 60 -8.47 9.02 -6.39
CA LEU A 60 -8.22 9.71 -5.13
C LEU A 60 -9.15 9.14 -4.07
N THR A 61 -8.56 8.49 -3.08
CA THR A 61 -9.28 8.00 -1.90
C THR A 61 -9.39 9.15 -0.90
N MET A 62 -10.63 9.50 -0.56
CA MET A 62 -10.85 10.47 0.51
C MET A 62 -10.64 9.73 1.84
N SER A 63 -9.48 9.95 2.46
CA SER A 63 -9.17 9.54 3.83
C SER A 63 -10.11 10.18 4.86
#